data_AF-B8HIC4-F1
#
_entry.id   AF-B8HIC4-F1
#
_cell.length_a   1.000
_cell.length_b   1.000
_cell.length_c   1.000
_cell.angle_alpha   90.00
_cell.angle_beta   90.00
_cell.angle_gamma   90.00
#
_symmetry.space_group_name_H-M   'P 1'
#
loop_
_entity.id
_entity.type
_entity.pdbx_description
1 polymer ?
#
loop_
_entity_poly.entity_id
_entity_poly.type
_entity_poly.pdbx_seq_one_letter_code
_entity_poly.pdbx_strand_id
1 'polypeptide(L)'
;MMGMTTSQNRQPKGITTGGQFAPDTHAESTLLLDTTRDVVISPGESESFQELADGDVIESLNVNRSDDGAGYWISPAKTVNLKVLITDADPRLHGDTLDSWFEKNGAVIEDFLATRYEADITAEEGWDEVGIECSAQLPDGPLTEAQIVDAAWNRTKVVQLHNESDHGSFGSENLGRLLVERVEGSTVLDDPYTARAAGLRVKPDELTAMVNDHSGISDVAAVAIAKDLGSLRNARGVIAYPAIGRLASRGYLDSAAADLELQKAATENWQSFTPDRQLARRIDAMRSWMRNGGIS
;
A
#
# COMPACT_ATOMS: atom_id res chain seq x y z
N MET A 1 53.88 16.32 2.67
CA MET A 1 52.44 16.63 2.80
C MET A 1 51.74 16.10 1.56
N MET A 2 51.23 14.87 1.64
CA MET A 2 50.40 14.26 0.59
C MET A 2 48.95 14.62 0.90
N GLY A 3 48.30 15.38 0.00
CA GLY A 3 46.86 15.59 0.04
C GLY A 3 46.17 14.43 -0.69
N MET A 4 45.46 13.60 0.07
CA MET A 4 44.49 12.66 -0.47
C MET A 4 43.28 13.45 -0.99
N THR A 5 43.10 13.47 -2.30
CA THR A 5 41.82 13.80 -2.93
C THR A 5 40.88 12.61 -2.77
N THR A 6 39.76 12.84 -2.08
CA THR A 6 38.63 11.93 -1.95
C THR A 6 38.01 11.64 -3.32
N SER A 7 37.96 10.35 -3.68
CA SER A 7 37.25 9.87 -4.87
C SER A 7 35.75 9.80 -4.58
N GLN A 8 35.00 10.83 -4.99
CA GLN A 8 33.54 10.71 -5.15
C GLN A 8 33.29 9.83 -6.40
N ASN A 9 32.96 8.56 -6.20
CA ASN A 9 32.47 7.70 -7.28
C ASN A 9 31.06 8.15 -7.69
N ARG A 10 31.00 9.16 -8.57
CA ARG A 10 29.78 9.57 -9.26
C ARG A 10 29.57 8.66 -10.47
N GLN A 11 28.37 8.10 -10.63
CA GLN A 11 27.99 7.47 -11.89
C GLN A 11 28.08 8.49 -13.05
N PRO A 12 28.53 8.07 -14.25
CA PRO A 12 28.52 8.94 -15.42
C PRO A 12 27.09 9.24 -15.88
N LYS A 13 26.87 10.52 -16.22
CA LYS A 13 25.60 11.06 -16.69
C LYS A 13 25.13 10.33 -17.96
N GLY A 14 24.03 9.56 -17.88
CA GLY A 14 23.40 8.94 -19.07
C GLY A 14 22.79 7.54 -18.92
N ILE A 15 22.69 6.95 -17.71
CA ILE A 15 22.02 5.66 -17.50
C ILE A 15 20.55 5.92 -17.14
N THR A 16 19.63 5.26 -17.83
CA THR A 16 18.20 5.59 -17.86
C THR A 16 17.35 5.08 -16.70
N THR A 17 17.89 4.40 -15.70
CA THR A 17 17.09 3.81 -14.61
C THR A 17 17.94 3.58 -13.37
N GLY A 18 17.52 4.16 -12.24
CA GLY A 18 18.10 3.95 -10.91
C GLY A 18 18.40 5.28 -10.24
N GLY A 19 17.78 5.55 -9.09
CA GLY A 19 18.16 6.67 -8.22
C GLY A 19 19.61 6.53 -7.71
N GLN A 20 20.01 7.41 -6.80
CA GLN A 20 21.39 7.40 -6.24
C GLN A 20 21.79 6.04 -5.66
N PHE A 21 20.81 5.26 -5.20
CA PHE A 21 20.96 3.89 -4.75
C PHE A 21 20.27 2.96 -5.74
N ALA A 22 21.00 2.53 -6.77
CA ALA A 22 20.57 1.41 -7.59
C ALA A 22 20.79 0.12 -6.78
N PRO A 23 19.89 -0.87 -6.82
CA PRO A 23 20.04 -2.13 -6.06
C PRO A 23 21.42 -2.77 -6.30
N ASP A 24 21.93 -2.76 -7.52
CA ASP A 24 23.22 -3.38 -7.85
C ASP A 24 24.45 -2.51 -7.52
N THR A 25 24.26 -1.26 -7.04
CA THR A 25 25.34 -0.28 -6.87
C THR A 25 25.35 0.28 -5.45
N HIS A 26 25.58 -0.58 -4.46
CA HIS A 26 25.94 -0.10 -3.13
C HIS A 26 27.27 0.62 -3.21
N ALA A 27 27.28 1.90 -2.84
CA ALA A 27 28.53 2.59 -2.53
C ALA A 27 29.14 1.81 -1.38
N GLU A 28 30.15 0.99 -1.68
CA GLU A 28 30.87 0.09 -0.76
C GLU A 28 30.69 0.54 0.69
N SER A 29 29.74 -0.08 1.39
CA SER A 29 29.48 0.26 2.77
C SER A 29 30.78 0.02 3.51
N THR A 30 31.21 1.02 4.27
CA THR A 30 32.41 0.93 5.13
C THR A 30 32.26 -0.12 6.25
N LEU A 31 31.18 -0.91 6.23
CA LEU A 31 30.91 -2.03 7.10
C LEU A 31 31.84 -3.18 6.72
N LEU A 32 32.82 -3.45 7.59
CA LEU A 32 33.60 -4.68 7.55
C LEU A 32 32.68 -5.84 7.92
N LEU A 33 32.00 -6.41 6.92
CA LEU A 33 31.16 -7.59 7.10
C LEU A 33 32.05 -8.81 7.36
N ASP A 34 31.76 -9.58 8.40
CA ASP A 34 32.36 -10.89 8.58
C ASP A 34 31.60 -11.90 7.70
N THR A 35 32.09 -12.11 6.49
CA THR A 35 31.50 -13.05 5.53
C THR A 35 31.59 -14.52 5.97
N THR A 36 32.22 -14.81 7.11
CA THR A 36 32.46 -16.16 7.61
C THR A 36 31.70 -16.49 8.89
N ARG A 37 31.02 -15.51 9.49
CA ARG A 37 30.22 -15.74 10.69
C ARG A 37 28.84 -16.27 10.32
N ASP A 38 28.60 -17.52 10.70
CA ASP A 38 27.27 -18.12 10.63
C ASP A 38 26.35 -17.49 11.68
N VAL A 39 25.21 -16.98 11.21
CA VAL A 39 24.09 -16.51 12.01
C VAL A 39 23.19 -17.69 12.33
N VAL A 40 22.93 -17.91 13.61
CA VAL A 40 22.11 -19.02 14.09
C VAL A 40 20.97 -18.47 14.94
N ILE A 41 19.78 -18.43 14.36
CA ILE A 41 18.53 -18.05 15.01
C ILE A 41 17.70 -19.33 15.17
N SER A 42 17.07 -19.55 16.32
CA SER A 42 16.21 -20.72 16.51
C SER A 42 14.86 -20.55 15.79
N PRO A 43 14.19 -21.63 15.35
CA PRO A 43 12.86 -21.53 14.76
C PRO A 43 11.87 -20.78 15.68
N GLY A 44 11.12 -19.84 15.11
CA GLY A 44 10.19 -18.97 15.83
C GLY A 44 10.84 -17.80 16.59
N GLU A 45 12.17 -17.71 16.58
CA GLU A 45 12.89 -16.58 17.17
C GLU A 45 13.18 -15.49 16.14
N SER A 46 13.49 -14.30 16.66
CA SER A 46 13.96 -13.17 15.87
C SER A 46 15.19 -12.56 16.53
N GLU A 47 16.08 -12.02 15.71
CA GLU A 47 17.28 -11.31 16.15
C GLU A 47 17.37 -9.98 15.40
N SER A 48 17.80 -8.95 16.12
CA SER A 48 18.00 -7.62 15.56
C SER A 48 19.45 -7.49 15.08
N PHE A 49 19.61 -7.02 13.85
CA PHE A 49 20.88 -6.73 13.19
C PHE A 49 21.01 -5.22 12.94
N GLN A 50 20.61 -4.44 13.94
CA GLN A 50 20.62 -2.98 13.89
C GLN A 50 22.00 -2.42 13.51
N GLU A 51 23.08 -3.09 13.89
CA GLU A 51 24.46 -2.73 13.56
C GLU A 51 24.81 -2.89 12.07
N LEU A 52 24.02 -3.67 11.32
CA LEU A 52 24.17 -3.84 9.87
C LEU A 52 23.33 -2.83 9.08
N ALA A 53 22.44 -2.09 9.74
CA ALA A 53 21.67 -1.00 9.17
C ALA A 53 22.56 0.23 8.94
N ASP A 54 22.36 0.96 7.85
CA ASP A 54 23.17 2.14 7.54
C ASP A 54 22.69 3.42 8.24
N GLY A 55 21.47 3.38 8.81
CA GLY A 55 20.84 4.49 9.51
C GLY A 55 20.24 5.57 8.59
N ASP A 56 20.27 5.37 7.27
CA ASP A 56 19.77 6.34 6.28
C ASP A 56 18.75 5.69 5.33
N VAL A 57 19.14 4.64 4.61
CA VAL A 57 18.23 3.84 3.78
C VAL A 57 17.51 2.81 4.63
N ILE A 58 18.25 2.10 5.47
CA ILE A 58 17.76 1.08 6.38
C ILE A 58 18.02 1.61 7.79
N GLU A 59 16.93 1.92 8.50
CA GLU A 59 17.01 2.46 9.85
C GLU A 59 16.99 1.36 10.90
N SER A 60 16.36 0.22 10.60
CA SER A 60 16.46 -0.98 11.42
C SER A 60 16.41 -2.23 10.54
N LEU A 61 16.98 -3.33 11.05
CA LEU A 61 17.04 -4.59 10.33
C LEU A 61 16.79 -5.75 11.28
N ASN A 62 15.69 -6.46 11.06
CA ASN A 62 15.34 -7.64 11.84
C ASN A 62 15.40 -8.90 10.96
N VAL A 63 15.79 -10.02 11.57
CA VAL A 63 15.74 -11.34 10.94
C VAL A 63 14.91 -12.26 11.80
N ASN A 64 13.86 -12.82 11.23
CA ASN A 64 13.02 -13.83 11.85
C ASN A 64 13.29 -15.20 11.22
N ARG A 65 13.33 -16.26 12.02
CA ARG A 65 13.33 -17.62 11.50
C ARG A 65 11.93 -18.21 11.61
N SER A 66 11.43 -18.78 10.51
CA SER A 66 10.09 -19.38 10.49
C SER A 66 9.93 -20.48 11.54
N ASP A 67 8.71 -20.64 12.08
CA ASP A 67 8.40 -21.64 13.12
C ASP A 67 8.70 -23.08 12.68
N ASP A 68 8.50 -23.36 11.39
CA ASP A 68 8.78 -24.66 10.76
C ASP A 68 10.26 -24.86 10.40
N GLY A 69 11.10 -23.84 10.63
CA GLY A 69 12.52 -23.82 10.28
C GLY A 69 12.79 -23.78 8.77
N ALA A 70 11.78 -23.63 7.92
CA ALA A 70 11.90 -23.69 6.46
C ALA A 70 12.57 -22.47 5.81
N GLY A 71 12.88 -21.42 6.58
CA GLY A 71 13.68 -20.31 6.10
C GLY A 71 13.74 -19.12 7.05
N TYR A 72 14.23 -18.01 6.51
CA TYR A 72 14.34 -16.74 7.23
C TYR A 72 13.52 -15.66 6.52
N TRP A 73 13.05 -14.69 7.30
CA TRP A 73 12.44 -13.46 6.84
C TRP A 73 13.33 -12.31 7.25
N ILE A 74 13.73 -11.51 6.27
CA ILE A 74 14.54 -10.31 6.47
C ILE A 74 13.62 -9.11 6.36
N SER A 75 13.63 -8.27 7.40
CA SER A 75 12.72 -7.16 7.61
C SER A 75 13.50 -5.85 7.83
N PRO A 76 14.06 -5.23 6.78
CA PRO A 76 14.52 -3.85 6.87
C PRO A 76 13.33 -2.90 7.05
N ALA A 77 13.48 -1.92 7.94
CA ALA A 77 12.50 -0.87 8.11
C ALA A 77 13.09 0.52 7.90
N LYS A 78 12.22 1.44 7.49
CA LYS A 78 12.50 2.86 7.35
C LYS A 78 11.32 3.67 7.88
N THR A 79 11.64 4.77 8.56
CA THR A 79 10.66 5.77 8.98
C THR A 79 10.53 6.84 7.92
N VAL A 80 9.28 7.22 7.61
CA VAL A 80 8.98 8.27 6.64
C VAL A 80 8.03 9.29 7.24
N ASN A 81 8.37 10.57 7.10
CA ASN A 81 7.51 11.67 7.49
C ASN A 81 6.54 12.02 6.35
N LEU A 82 5.38 11.35 6.32
CA LEU A 82 4.40 11.57 5.26
C LEU A 82 3.82 12.98 5.29
N LYS A 83 3.72 13.64 6.45
CA LYS A 83 3.22 15.03 6.51
C LYS A 83 4.07 15.97 5.67
N VAL A 84 5.40 15.86 5.76
CA VAL A 84 6.32 16.66 4.94
C VAL A 84 6.17 16.30 3.46
N LEU A 85 6.16 15.01 3.12
CA LEU A 85 6.02 14.56 1.72
C LEU A 85 4.74 15.08 1.05
N ILE A 86 3.62 15.03 1.78
CA ILE A 86 2.32 15.48 1.27
C ILE A 86 2.26 16.99 1.17
N THR A 87 2.77 17.73 2.16
CA THR A 87 2.78 19.20 2.12
C THR A 87 3.62 19.71 0.94
N ASP A 88 4.74 19.04 0.63
CA ASP A 88 5.57 19.41 -0.50
C ASP A 88 4.94 19.05 -1.86
N ALA A 89 4.17 17.95 -1.92
CA ALA A 89 3.44 17.55 -3.11
C ALA A 89 2.18 18.39 -3.36
N ASP A 90 1.46 18.76 -2.30
CA ASP A 90 0.29 19.63 -2.33
C ASP A 90 0.33 20.67 -1.19
N PRO A 91 0.87 21.88 -1.45
CA PRO A 91 1.01 22.93 -0.44
C PRO A 91 -0.32 23.43 0.17
N ARG A 92 -1.48 23.02 -0.39
CA ARG A 92 -2.80 23.35 0.16
C ARG A 92 -3.13 22.47 1.38
N LEU A 93 -2.51 21.30 1.49
CA LEU A 93 -2.68 20.36 2.59
C LEU A 93 -1.65 20.67 3.69
N HIS A 94 -2.04 21.52 4.64
CA HIS A 94 -1.18 21.92 5.76
C HIS A 94 -1.98 22.03 7.08
N GLY A 95 -1.30 21.91 8.23
CA GLY A 95 -1.92 22.06 9.56
C GLY A 95 -3.13 21.15 9.75
N ASP A 96 -4.19 21.67 10.36
CA ASP A 96 -5.44 20.91 10.64
C ASP A 96 -6.07 20.29 9.39
N THR A 97 -5.91 20.95 8.21
CA THR A 97 -6.44 20.41 6.94
C THR A 97 -5.71 19.13 6.53
N LEU A 98 -4.41 19.07 6.77
CA LEU A 98 -3.61 17.88 6.49
C LEU A 98 -3.98 16.73 7.43
N ASP A 99 -4.20 17.02 8.71
CA ASP A 99 -4.61 16.02 9.69
C ASP A 99 -5.98 15.42 9.36
N SER A 100 -6.98 16.24 9.03
CA SER A 100 -8.28 15.76 8.56
C SER A 100 -8.18 14.97 7.24
N TRP A 101 -7.26 15.36 6.34
CA TRP A 101 -7.02 14.62 5.11
C TRP A 101 -6.42 13.23 5.39
N PHE A 102 -5.46 13.12 6.31
CA PHE A 102 -4.90 11.83 6.71
C PHE A 102 -5.93 10.94 7.43
N GLU A 103 -6.71 11.49 8.35
CA GLU A 103 -7.77 10.76 9.04
C GLU A 103 -8.77 10.17 8.04
N LYS A 104 -9.18 10.97 7.05
CA LYS A 104 -10.10 10.51 6.00
C LYS A 104 -9.46 9.44 5.10
N ASN A 105 -8.19 9.60 4.73
CA ASN A 105 -7.57 8.81 3.66
C ASN A 105 -6.61 7.70 4.14
N GLY A 106 -6.45 7.51 5.45
CA GLY A 106 -5.47 6.59 6.04
C GLY A 106 -5.52 5.18 5.47
N ALA A 107 -6.71 4.61 5.32
CA ALA A 107 -6.88 3.26 4.76
C ALA A 107 -6.41 3.14 3.29
N VAL A 108 -6.51 4.21 2.50
CA VAL A 108 -6.00 4.26 1.12
C VAL A 108 -4.48 4.29 1.13
N ILE A 109 -3.91 5.11 2.02
CA ILE A 109 -2.46 5.33 2.16
C ILE A 109 -1.79 4.05 2.65
N GLU A 110 -2.29 3.43 3.72
CA GLU A 110 -1.79 2.15 4.25
C GLU A 110 -1.82 1.06 3.18
N ASP A 111 -2.96 0.86 2.49
CA ASP A 111 -3.04 -0.19 1.47
C ASP A 111 -2.11 0.09 0.28
N PHE A 112 -1.94 1.36 -0.10
CA PHE A 112 -1.02 1.75 -1.15
C PHE A 112 0.43 1.44 -0.76
N LEU A 113 0.87 1.87 0.42
CA LEU A 113 2.24 1.64 0.90
C LEU A 113 2.50 0.14 1.04
N ALA A 114 1.59 -0.60 1.68
CA ALA A 114 1.71 -2.04 1.87
C ALA A 114 1.80 -2.79 0.54
N THR A 115 0.94 -2.44 -0.43
CA THR A 115 0.95 -3.09 -1.75
C THR A 115 2.17 -2.70 -2.58
N ARG A 116 2.53 -1.42 -2.60
CA ARG A 116 3.63 -0.91 -3.43
C ARG A 116 4.96 -1.48 -2.95
N TYR A 117 5.20 -1.46 -1.65
CA TYR A 117 6.47 -1.82 -1.04
C TYR A 117 6.52 -3.24 -0.48
N GLU A 118 5.43 -4.01 -0.57
CA GLU A 118 5.33 -5.36 0.02
C GLU A 118 5.73 -5.32 1.49
N ALA A 119 5.09 -4.38 2.20
CA ALA A 119 5.53 -3.92 3.51
C ALA A 119 4.40 -3.92 4.52
N ASP A 120 4.77 -4.09 5.79
CA ASP A 120 3.92 -3.83 6.93
C ASP A 120 4.08 -2.36 7.36
N ILE A 121 2.96 -1.71 7.68
CA ILE A 121 2.90 -0.27 7.96
C ILE A 121 2.51 -0.07 9.42
N THR A 122 3.32 0.69 10.15
CA THR A 122 3.04 1.08 11.54
C THR A 122 2.93 2.60 11.61
N ALA A 123 1.71 3.09 11.84
CA ALA A 123 1.38 4.52 11.94
C ALA A 123 0.66 4.85 13.26
N GLU A 124 0.91 4.07 14.33
CA GLU A 124 0.21 4.19 15.61
C GLU A 124 0.44 5.53 16.32
N GLU A 125 1.61 6.15 16.09
CA GLU A 125 1.99 7.44 16.68
C GLU A 125 1.59 8.64 15.79
N GLY A 126 1.06 8.38 14.59
CA GLY A 126 0.69 9.41 13.62
C GLY A 126 1.33 9.22 12.26
N TRP A 127 1.15 10.23 11.40
CA TRP A 127 1.61 10.24 10.00
C TRP A 127 2.93 11.01 9.78
N ASP A 128 3.51 11.52 10.86
CA ASP A 128 4.80 12.21 10.91
C ASP A 128 5.98 11.26 11.09
N GLU A 129 5.77 10.08 11.66
CA GLU A 129 6.78 9.03 11.83
C GLU A 129 6.20 7.66 11.47
N VAL A 130 5.95 7.43 10.19
CA VAL A 130 5.39 6.16 9.71
C VAL A 130 6.50 5.14 9.52
N GLY A 131 6.48 4.08 10.30
CA GLY A 131 7.37 2.93 10.14
C GLY A 131 6.90 2.03 8.99
N ILE A 132 7.77 1.76 8.03
CA ILE A 132 7.50 0.89 6.88
C ILE A 132 8.53 -0.23 6.87
N GLU A 133 8.07 -1.45 7.16
CA GLU A 133 8.90 -2.66 7.22
C GLU A 133 8.72 -3.48 5.94
N CYS A 134 9.74 -3.53 5.10
CA CYS A 134 9.71 -4.32 3.87
C CYS A 134 10.23 -5.73 4.17
N SER A 135 9.65 -6.76 3.56
CA SER A 135 10.04 -8.16 3.84
C SER A 135 10.61 -8.88 2.63
N ALA A 136 11.60 -9.76 2.86
CA ALA A 136 12.07 -10.73 1.87
C ALA A 136 12.35 -12.09 2.52
N GLN A 137 12.02 -13.16 1.80
CA GLN A 137 12.30 -14.52 2.24
C GLN A 137 13.68 -14.99 1.78
N LEU A 138 14.41 -15.63 2.69
CA LEU A 138 15.64 -16.38 2.41
C LEU A 138 15.42 -17.87 2.65
N PRO A 139 16.05 -18.74 1.83
CA PRO A 139 15.94 -20.18 2.00
C PRO A 139 16.59 -20.64 3.31
N ASP A 140 16.19 -21.81 3.82
CA ASP A 140 16.87 -22.47 4.92
C ASP A 140 18.31 -22.85 4.55
N GLY A 141 19.17 -22.90 5.57
CA GLY A 141 20.60 -23.16 5.44
C GLY A 141 21.45 -22.22 6.29
N PRO A 142 22.80 -22.30 6.13
CA PRO A 142 23.70 -21.35 6.75
C PRO A 142 23.38 -19.94 6.27
N LEU A 143 23.10 -19.05 7.23
CA LEU A 143 22.85 -17.64 7.00
C LEU A 143 24.09 -16.86 7.44
N THR A 144 24.53 -15.91 6.64
CA THR A 144 25.66 -15.02 6.95
C THR A 144 25.18 -13.57 6.98
N GLU A 145 25.91 -12.71 7.70
CA GLU A 145 25.64 -11.27 7.73
C GLU A 145 25.61 -10.66 6.32
N ALA A 146 26.49 -11.12 5.43
CA ALA A 146 26.53 -10.67 4.04
C ALA A 146 25.25 -11.03 3.25
N GLN A 147 24.67 -12.21 3.50
CA GLN A 147 23.40 -12.60 2.88
C GLN A 147 22.22 -11.81 3.44
N ILE A 148 22.25 -11.46 4.73
CA ILE A 148 21.23 -10.61 5.37
C ILE A 148 21.23 -9.23 4.72
N VAL A 149 22.41 -8.59 4.61
CA VAL A 149 22.56 -7.27 3.99
C VAL A 149 22.18 -7.30 2.50
N ASP A 150 22.67 -8.29 1.74
CA ASP A 150 22.28 -8.47 0.33
C ASP A 150 20.75 -8.58 0.17
N ALA A 151 20.12 -9.41 1.00
CA ALA A 151 18.67 -9.58 0.96
C ALA A 151 17.92 -8.29 1.28
N ALA A 152 18.33 -7.60 2.33
CA ALA A 152 17.69 -6.35 2.75
C ALA A 152 17.73 -5.30 1.63
N TRP A 153 18.87 -5.10 0.99
CA TRP A 153 19.04 -4.10 -0.05
C TRP A 153 18.48 -4.52 -1.42
N ASN A 154 18.65 -5.79 -1.80
CA ASN A 154 18.45 -6.21 -3.18
C ASN A 154 17.20 -7.05 -3.39
N ARG A 155 16.59 -7.56 -2.31
CA ARG A 155 15.39 -8.42 -2.38
C ARG A 155 14.17 -7.83 -1.71
N THR A 156 14.29 -6.66 -1.09
CA THR A 156 13.15 -5.88 -0.60
C THR A 156 12.97 -4.60 -1.41
N LYS A 157 11.91 -3.86 -1.10
CA LYS A 157 11.64 -2.55 -1.71
C LYS A 157 12.05 -1.36 -0.84
N VAL A 158 12.85 -1.58 0.21
CA VAL A 158 13.29 -0.48 1.11
C VAL A 158 14.11 0.59 0.39
N VAL A 159 14.95 0.18 -0.58
CA VAL A 159 15.74 1.11 -1.41
C VAL A 159 14.84 1.92 -2.33
N GLN A 160 13.81 1.29 -2.89
CA GLN A 160 12.81 1.98 -3.70
C GLN A 160 12.05 3.01 -2.84
N LEU A 161 11.62 2.62 -1.65
CA LEU A 161 10.96 3.51 -0.69
C LEU A 161 11.84 4.71 -0.33
N HIS A 162 13.11 4.49 0.01
CA HIS A 162 14.05 5.58 0.31
C HIS A 162 14.18 6.53 -0.89
N ASN A 163 14.45 6.00 -2.09
CA ASN A 163 14.61 6.81 -3.30
C ASN A 163 13.34 7.64 -3.64
N GLU A 164 12.15 7.12 -3.37
CA GLU A 164 10.88 7.81 -3.65
C GLU A 164 10.47 8.80 -2.55
N SER A 165 10.96 8.61 -1.32
CA SER A 165 10.71 9.51 -0.18
C SER A 165 11.68 10.69 -0.09
N ASP A 166 12.88 10.61 -0.69
CA ASP A 166 13.81 11.75 -0.80
C ASP A 166 13.57 12.57 -2.09
N HIS A 167 12.53 13.42 -2.08
CA HIS A 167 12.18 14.26 -3.22
C HIS A 167 13.06 15.52 -3.31
N GLY A 168 14.12 15.43 -4.10
CA GLY A 168 14.98 16.58 -4.41
C GLY A 168 16.36 16.16 -4.90
N SER A 169 16.75 14.95 -4.53
CA SER A 169 18.05 14.40 -4.88
C SER A 169 17.94 13.65 -6.21
N PHE A 170 17.33 12.46 -6.29
CA PHE A 170 17.51 11.58 -7.47
C PHE A 170 16.40 10.53 -7.73
N GLY A 171 15.26 10.57 -7.05
CA GLY A 171 14.14 9.65 -7.28
C GLY A 171 13.47 9.84 -8.65
N SER A 172 13.17 8.75 -9.37
CA SER A 172 12.40 8.81 -10.63
C SER A 172 10.92 9.11 -10.40
N GLU A 173 10.43 8.79 -9.20
CA GLU A 173 9.06 9.07 -8.74
C GLU A 173 9.11 9.75 -7.38
N ASN A 174 8.03 10.46 -7.03
CA ASN A 174 7.91 11.21 -5.77
C ASN A 174 6.76 10.59 -4.97
N LEU A 175 7.06 10.03 -3.80
CA LEU A 175 6.09 9.33 -2.96
C LEU A 175 4.92 10.22 -2.54
N GLY A 176 5.18 11.48 -2.17
CA GLY A 176 4.12 12.44 -1.84
C GLY A 176 3.12 12.62 -2.99
N ARG A 177 3.62 12.83 -4.21
CA ARG A 177 2.79 12.93 -5.43
C ARG A 177 2.03 11.64 -5.69
N LEU A 178 2.68 10.48 -5.58
CA LEU A 178 2.04 9.19 -5.79
C LEU A 178 0.89 8.95 -4.80
N LEU A 179 1.08 9.33 -3.53
CA LEU A 179 0.04 9.24 -2.50
C LEU A 179 -1.14 10.17 -2.79
N VAL A 180 -0.88 11.43 -3.16
CA VAL A 180 -1.94 12.38 -3.55
C VAL A 180 -2.73 11.85 -4.75
N GLU A 181 -2.04 11.46 -5.82
CA GLU A 181 -2.68 10.88 -7.02
C GLU A 181 -3.49 9.62 -6.68
N ARG A 182 -2.98 8.78 -5.77
CA ARG A 182 -3.67 7.57 -5.32
C ARG A 182 -4.96 7.90 -4.58
N VAL A 183 -4.92 8.89 -3.69
CA VAL A 183 -6.09 9.36 -2.95
C VAL A 183 -7.10 10.00 -3.88
N GLU A 184 -6.67 10.85 -4.82
CA GLU A 184 -7.54 11.48 -5.83
C GLU A 184 -8.21 10.46 -6.76
N GLY A 185 -7.53 9.35 -7.06
CA GLY A 185 -8.09 8.23 -7.81
C GLY A 185 -9.07 7.36 -7.02
N SER A 186 -9.20 7.58 -5.72
CA SER A 186 -9.99 6.75 -4.81
C SER A 186 -11.29 7.42 -4.38
N THR A 187 -12.33 6.63 -4.16
CA THR A 187 -13.55 7.08 -3.47
C THR A 187 -13.53 6.48 -2.06
N VAL A 188 -13.66 7.33 -1.05
CA VAL A 188 -13.56 6.95 0.37
C VAL A 188 -14.87 7.27 1.09
N LEU A 189 -15.30 6.37 1.98
CA LEU A 189 -16.46 6.63 2.86
C LEU A 189 -16.15 7.81 3.79
N ASP A 190 -17.15 8.59 4.13
CA ASP A 190 -16.96 9.74 5.04
C ASP A 190 -16.74 9.30 6.49
N ASP A 191 -17.52 8.31 6.94
CA ASP A 191 -17.27 7.57 8.19
C ASP A 191 -17.19 6.07 7.87
N PRO A 192 -15.99 5.56 7.57
CA PRO A 192 -15.79 4.16 7.23
C PRO A 192 -16.27 3.20 8.32
N TYR A 193 -16.12 3.54 9.59
CA TYR A 193 -16.48 2.65 10.69
C TYR A 193 -18.01 2.47 10.77
N THR A 194 -18.73 3.58 10.84
CA THR A 194 -20.19 3.58 10.97
C THR A 194 -20.86 3.06 9.70
N ALA A 195 -20.43 3.55 8.52
CA ALA A 195 -21.03 3.16 7.25
C ALA A 195 -20.83 1.67 6.98
N ARG A 196 -19.65 1.11 7.27
CA ARG A 196 -19.41 -0.33 7.08
C ARG A 196 -20.23 -1.17 8.05
N ALA A 197 -20.25 -0.81 9.34
CA ALA A 197 -21.00 -1.54 10.34
C ALA A 197 -22.51 -1.57 10.03
N ALA A 198 -23.06 -0.46 9.55
CA ALA A 198 -24.46 -0.37 9.14
C ALA A 198 -24.71 -1.10 7.80
N GLY A 199 -23.92 -0.81 6.77
CA GLY A 199 -24.10 -1.34 5.41
C GLY A 199 -24.02 -2.86 5.34
N LEU A 200 -23.12 -3.47 6.13
CA LEU A 200 -23.00 -4.92 6.22
C LEU A 200 -24.24 -5.60 6.83
N ARG A 201 -25.09 -4.87 7.56
CA ARG A 201 -26.31 -5.39 8.19
C ARG A 201 -27.59 -5.15 7.37
N VAL A 202 -27.52 -4.32 6.34
CA VAL A 202 -28.67 -4.01 5.46
C VAL A 202 -29.17 -5.28 4.76
N LYS A 203 -30.48 -5.47 4.76
CA LYS A 203 -31.14 -6.60 4.07
C LYS A 203 -31.44 -6.28 2.61
N PRO A 204 -31.62 -7.30 1.74
CA PRO A 204 -31.89 -7.07 0.31
C PRO A 204 -33.12 -6.19 0.00
N ASP A 205 -34.21 -6.34 0.76
CA ASP A 205 -35.43 -5.55 0.56
C ASP A 205 -35.24 -4.09 0.99
N GLU A 206 -34.54 -3.87 2.11
CA GLU A 206 -34.17 -2.55 2.60
C GLU A 206 -33.25 -1.84 1.60
N LEU A 207 -32.22 -2.54 1.10
CA LEU A 207 -31.32 -2.01 0.07
C LEU A 207 -32.10 -1.63 -1.20
N THR A 208 -33.06 -2.45 -1.59
CA THR A 208 -33.90 -2.15 -2.76
C THR A 208 -34.73 -0.88 -2.55
N ALA A 209 -35.27 -0.67 -1.34
CA ALA A 209 -35.96 0.58 -1.01
C ALA A 209 -35.01 1.78 -1.07
N MET A 210 -33.82 1.67 -0.49
CA MET A 210 -32.80 2.75 -0.49
C MET A 210 -32.40 3.15 -1.91
N VAL A 211 -32.15 2.19 -2.81
CA VAL A 211 -31.76 2.46 -4.20
C VAL A 211 -32.89 3.11 -5.00
N ASN A 212 -34.15 2.83 -4.64
CA ASN A 212 -35.32 3.40 -5.33
C ASN A 212 -35.70 4.81 -4.85
N ASP A 213 -35.02 5.38 -3.85
CA ASP A 213 -35.40 6.68 -3.27
C ASP A 213 -34.99 7.90 -4.12
N HIS A 214 -34.30 7.71 -5.26
CA HIS A 214 -33.89 8.74 -6.25
C HIS A 214 -33.09 9.95 -5.72
N SER A 215 -32.79 10.01 -4.43
CA SER A 215 -32.10 11.11 -3.74
C SER A 215 -30.56 10.98 -3.77
N GLY A 216 -30.03 10.04 -4.54
CA GLY A 216 -28.66 9.54 -4.38
C GLY A 216 -28.64 8.37 -3.40
N ILE A 217 -27.53 7.63 -3.33
CA ILE A 217 -27.36 6.59 -2.31
C ILE A 217 -26.34 7.05 -1.29
N SER A 218 -26.58 6.73 -0.02
CA SER A 218 -25.64 6.99 1.07
C SER A 218 -24.49 5.98 1.09
N ASP A 219 -23.45 6.28 1.85
CA ASP A 219 -22.33 5.39 2.15
C ASP A 219 -22.76 4.02 2.67
N VAL A 220 -23.80 3.99 3.51
CA VAL A 220 -24.40 2.75 4.02
C VAL A 220 -24.97 1.90 2.88
N ALA A 221 -25.67 2.53 1.94
CA ALA A 221 -26.19 1.84 0.76
C ALA A 221 -25.06 1.41 -0.18
N ALA A 222 -24.03 2.24 -0.38
CA ALA A 222 -22.87 1.89 -1.21
C ALA A 222 -22.14 0.64 -0.67
N VAL A 223 -21.90 0.56 0.64
CA VAL A 223 -21.34 -0.65 1.28
C VAL A 223 -22.26 -1.86 1.09
N ALA A 224 -23.57 -1.69 1.27
CA ALA A 224 -24.54 -2.79 1.10
C ALA A 224 -24.57 -3.30 -0.35
N ILE A 225 -24.48 -2.41 -1.35
CA ILE A 225 -24.34 -2.77 -2.76
C ILE A 225 -23.02 -3.52 -2.99
N ALA A 226 -21.90 -3.02 -2.46
CA ALA A 226 -20.60 -3.67 -2.59
C ALA A 226 -20.60 -5.11 -2.02
N LYS A 227 -21.22 -5.31 -0.86
CA LYS A 227 -21.42 -6.63 -0.24
C LYS A 227 -22.26 -7.56 -1.15
N ASP A 228 -23.35 -7.04 -1.69
CA ASP A 228 -24.26 -7.81 -2.56
C ASP A 228 -23.57 -8.22 -3.87
N LEU A 229 -22.87 -7.28 -4.51
CA LEU A 229 -22.06 -7.53 -5.70
C LEU A 229 -20.96 -8.58 -5.45
N GLY A 230 -20.27 -8.48 -4.31
CA GLY A 230 -19.27 -9.48 -3.89
C GLY A 230 -19.85 -10.87 -3.59
N SER A 231 -21.16 -10.98 -3.45
CA SER A 231 -21.87 -12.25 -3.19
C SER A 231 -22.44 -12.89 -4.46
N LEU A 232 -22.34 -12.21 -5.61
CA LEU A 232 -22.85 -12.73 -6.88
C LEU A 232 -22.14 -14.02 -7.29
N ARG A 233 -22.90 -14.94 -7.88
CA ARG A 233 -22.41 -16.24 -8.34
C ARG A 233 -22.84 -16.51 -9.77
N ASN A 234 -21.96 -17.17 -10.52
CA ASN A 234 -22.28 -17.77 -11.81
C ASN A 234 -22.02 -19.30 -11.76
N ALA A 235 -22.17 -19.98 -12.89
CA ALA A 235 -21.95 -21.43 -13.00
C ALA A 235 -20.53 -21.90 -12.60
N ARG A 236 -19.56 -20.97 -12.51
CA ARG A 236 -18.16 -21.24 -12.13
C ARG A 236 -17.84 -20.85 -10.69
N GLY A 237 -18.81 -20.34 -9.93
CA GLY A 237 -18.63 -19.94 -8.53
C GLY A 237 -18.89 -18.45 -8.29
N VAL A 238 -18.29 -17.88 -7.24
CA VAL A 238 -18.41 -16.45 -6.91
C VAL A 238 -17.75 -15.61 -8.00
N ILE A 239 -18.44 -14.55 -8.43
CA ILE A 239 -17.86 -13.54 -9.31
C ILE A 239 -17.10 -12.56 -8.44
N ALA A 240 -15.77 -12.53 -8.59
CA ALA A 240 -14.92 -11.64 -7.81
C ALA A 240 -14.91 -10.24 -8.42
N TYR A 241 -15.30 -9.25 -7.61
CA TYR A 241 -15.16 -7.82 -7.87
C TYR A 241 -14.29 -7.22 -6.76
N PRO A 242 -12.96 -7.44 -6.78
CA PRO A 242 -12.07 -7.04 -5.70
C PRO A 242 -12.02 -5.53 -5.47
N ALA A 243 -12.06 -4.69 -6.50
CA ALA A 243 -12.04 -3.23 -6.32
C ALA A 243 -13.33 -2.74 -5.63
N ILE A 244 -14.49 -3.28 -6.01
CA ILE A 244 -15.76 -2.98 -5.34
C ILE A 244 -15.78 -3.56 -3.92
N GLY A 245 -15.29 -4.80 -3.75
CA GLY A 245 -15.24 -5.49 -2.47
C GLY A 245 -14.38 -4.77 -1.42
N ARG A 246 -13.36 -4.01 -1.84
CA ARG A 246 -12.56 -3.15 -0.96
C ARG A 246 -13.41 -2.11 -0.23
N LEU A 247 -14.51 -1.62 -0.81
CA LEU A 247 -15.36 -0.67 -0.11
C LEU A 247 -15.93 -1.26 1.19
N ALA A 248 -16.41 -2.51 1.11
CA ALA A 248 -16.98 -3.19 2.27
C ALA A 248 -15.90 -3.65 3.28
N SER A 249 -14.69 -3.99 2.82
CA SER A 249 -13.62 -4.53 3.68
C SER A 249 -12.65 -3.47 4.22
N ARG A 250 -12.46 -2.35 3.51
CA ARG A 250 -11.47 -1.31 3.83
C ARG A 250 -12.04 0.11 3.84
N GLY A 251 -13.28 0.31 3.39
CA GLY A 251 -13.94 1.62 3.44
C GLY A 251 -13.55 2.58 2.32
N TYR A 252 -12.92 2.08 1.28
CA TYR A 252 -12.60 2.84 0.08
C TYR A 252 -12.59 1.94 -1.16
N LEU A 253 -12.62 2.54 -2.35
CA LEU A 253 -12.39 1.85 -3.61
C LEU A 253 -11.48 2.66 -4.55
N ASP A 254 -10.80 1.97 -5.46
CA ASP A 254 -10.17 2.58 -6.62
C ASP A 254 -11.25 2.86 -7.67
N SER A 255 -11.43 4.13 -8.02
CA SER A 255 -12.57 4.56 -8.82
C SER A 255 -12.53 4.00 -10.25
N ALA A 256 -11.35 3.91 -10.85
CA ALA A 256 -11.18 3.42 -12.22
C ALA A 256 -11.36 1.90 -12.28
N ALA A 257 -10.73 1.16 -11.36
CA ALA A 257 -10.86 -0.29 -11.29
C ALA A 257 -12.30 -0.71 -10.94
N ALA A 258 -12.95 0.00 -10.01
CA ALA A 258 -14.34 -0.26 -9.65
C ALA A 258 -15.30 0.03 -10.82
N ASP A 259 -15.07 1.09 -11.61
CA ASP A 259 -15.93 1.35 -12.79
C ASP A 259 -15.81 0.26 -13.86
N LEU A 260 -14.61 -0.27 -14.09
CA LEU A 260 -14.40 -1.43 -14.97
C LEU A 260 -15.12 -2.68 -14.46
N GLU A 261 -15.06 -2.93 -13.15
CA GLU A 261 -15.77 -4.04 -12.50
C GLU A 261 -17.30 -3.88 -12.60
N LEU A 262 -17.82 -2.67 -12.38
CA LEU A 262 -19.24 -2.34 -12.55
C LEU A 262 -19.68 -2.46 -14.02
N GLN A 263 -18.83 -2.09 -14.98
CA GLN A 263 -19.10 -2.27 -16.41
C GLN A 263 -19.21 -3.75 -16.78
N LYS A 264 -18.29 -4.56 -16.25
CA LYS A 264 -18.30 -6.00 -16.42
C LYS A 264 -19.58 -6.60 -15.82
N ALA A 265 -19.93 -6.25 -14.59
CA ALA A 265 -21.15 -6.70 -13.93
C ALA A 265 -22.40 -6.35 -14.73
N ALA A 266 -22.49 -5.12 -15.26
CA ALA A 266 -23.60 -4.70 -16.10
C ALA A 266 -23.68 -5.54 -17.38
N THR A 267 -22.54 -5.75 -18.05
CA THR A 267 -22.47 -6.53 -19.30
C THR A 267 -22.92 -7.96 -19.08
N GLU A 268 -22.44 -8.62 -18.02
CA GLU A 268 -22.83 -9.98 -17.66
C GLU A 268 -24.33 -10.08 -17.33
N ASN A 269 -24.88 -9.11 -16.61
CA ASN A 269 -26.31 -9.05 -16.31
C ASN A 269 -27.17 -8.93 -17.58
N TRP A 270 -26.77 -8.06 -18.52
CA TRP A 270 -27.48 -7.87 -19.79
C TRP A 270 -27.39 -9.07 -20.73
N GLN A 271 -26.30 -9.85 -20.65
CA GLN A 271 -26.12 -11.07 -21.44
C GLN A 271 -26.85 -12.28 -20.84
N SER A 272 -27.36 -12.17 -19.61
CA SER A 272 -28.13 -13.25 -18.98
C SER A 272 -29.49 -13.46 -19.66
N PHE A 273 -30.01 -14.69 -19.58
CA PHE A 273 -31.32 -15.03 -20.14
C PHE A 273 -32.46 -14.26 -19.47
N THR A 274 -32.29 -13.89 -18.20
CA THR A 274 -33.24 -13.11 -17.41
C THR A 274 -32.51 -11.98 -16.68
N PRO A 275 -32.29 -10.82 -17.33
CA PRO A 275 -31.59 -9.70 -16.72
C PRO A 275 -32.24 -9.24 -15.42
N ASP A 276 -31.44 -9.12 -14.37
CA ASP A 276 -31.87 -8.63 -13.07
C ASP A 276 -31.92 -7.09 -13.09
N ARG A 277 -33.15 -6.55 -13.06
CA ARG A 277 -33.39 -5.10 -13.06
C ARG A 277 -32.92 -4.43 -11.76
N GLN A 278 -32.95 -5.14 -10.63
CA GLN A 278 -32.48 -4.59 -9.35
C GLN A 278 -30.96 -4.49 -9.35
N LEU A 279 -30.27 -5.51 -9.87
CA LEU A 279 -28.83 -5.46 -10.05
C LEU A 279 -28.40 -4.30 -10.96
N ALA A 280 -29.08 -4.07 -12.08
CA ALA A 280 -28.81 -2.93 -12.96
C ALA A 280 -28.93 -1.59 -12.23
N ARG A 281 -29.99 -1.39 -11.44
CA ARG A 281 -30.20 -0.18 -10.64
C ARG A 281 -29.11 0.02 -9.58
N ARG A 282 -28.70 -1.06 -8.90
CA ARG A 282 -27.62 -1.03 -7.90
C ARG A 282 -26.29 -0.60 -8.54
N ILE A 283 -25.97 -1.15 -9.72
CA ILE A 283 -24.77 -0.76 -10.48
C ILE A 283 -24.81 0.72 -10.85
N ASP A 284 -25.94 1.21 -11.37
CA ASP A 284 -26.09 2.62 -11.76
C ASP A 284 -26.00 3.56 -10.55
N ALA A 285 -26.61 3.17 -9.43
CA ALA A 285 -26.55 3.92 -8.18
C ALA A 285 -25.13 3.99 -7.62
N MET A 286 -24.39 2.88 -7.62
CA MET A 286 -22.98 2.81 -7.20
C MET A 286 -22.11 3.74 -8.05
N ARG A 287 -22.27 3.70 -9.37
CA ARG A 287 -21.56 4.60 -10.29
C ARG A 287 -21.87 6.07 -10.04
N SER A 288 -23.13 6.37 -9.72
CA SER A 288 -23.54 7.74 -9.39
C SER A 288 -22.90 8.23 -8.09
N TRP A 289 -22.88 7.38 -7.06
CA TRP A 289 -22.24 7.68 -5.78
C TRP A 289 -20.73 7.92 -5.94
N MET A 290 -20.04 7.07 -6.71
CA MET A 290 -18.62 7.25 -7.02
C MET A 290 -18.34 8.58 -7.74
N ARG A 291 -19.16 8.95 -8.74
CA ARG A 291 -19.01 10.23 -9.45
C ARG A 291 -19.19 11.46 -8.56
N ASN A 292 -19.90 11.33 -7.46
CA ASN A 292 -20.10 12.38 -6.48
C ASN A 292 -19.02 12.37 -5.37
N GLY A 293 -17.95 11.59 -5.54
CA GLY A 293 -16.84 11.52 -4.58
C GLY A 293 -17.21 10.82 -3.27
N GLY A 294 -18.25 9.99 -3.27
CA GLY A 294 -18.75 9.35 -2.06
C GLY A 294 -19.48 10.30 -1.11
N ILE A 295 -19.92 11.46 -1.59
CA ILE A 295 -20.67 12.44 -0.81
C ILE A 295 -22.12 12.45 -1.30
N SER A 296 -23.06 12.24 -0.39
CA SER A 296 -24.51 12.44 -0.59
C SER A 296 -25.10 13.25 0.54
#